data_AF-A0A9P7FVT6-F1
#
_entry.id   AF-A0A9P7FVT6-F1
#
_cell.length_a   1.000
_cell.length_b   1.000
_cell.length_c   1.000
_cell.angle_alpha   90.00
_cell.angle_beta   90.00
_cell.angle_gamma   90.00
#
_symmetry.space_group_name_H-M   'P 1'
#
loop_
_entity.id
_entity.type
_entity.pdbx_description
1 polymer ?
#
loop_
_entity_poly.entity_id
_entity_poly.type
_entity_poly.pdbx_seq_one_letter_code
_entity_poly.pdbx_strand_id
1 'polypeptide(L)'
;MLVARQTSGFASDFHNCYTHGVSFVSLGLNNIPVSLVSEPPSDVDAVLSVLIDSMTNTSLLPPSVTIPPLSHGTAIPLAAVLLEYPVAYVPTSLEHPFLSNITLDVYECVLLNVLEQNSSYTLLKFSCPSELAGQHTNMDPEHIIAFLTEKFTGRMNKLLPGASFQILHNIQTLDRVAL
;
A
#
# COMPACT_ATOMS: atom_id res chain seq x y z
N MET A 1 2.84 -4.65 16.36
CA MET A 1 3.96 -5.23 17.15
C MET A 1 4.73 -6.18 16.25
N LEU A 2 5.74 -5.67 15.55
CA LEU A 2 6.66 -6.47 14.74
C LEU A 2 7.69 -7.09 15.70
N VAL A 3 7.58 -8.40 15.93
CA VAL A 3 8.58 -9.14 16.71
C VAL A 3 9.66 -9.59 15.72
N ALA A 4 10.80 -8.90 15.71
CA ALA A 4 11.97 -9.30 14.94
C ALA A 4 12.61 -10.52 15.60
N ARG A 5 12.62 -11.67 14.90
CA ARG A 5 13.50 -12.81 15.24
C ARG A 5 14.78 -12.67 14.41
N GLN A 6 15.92 -12.63 15.08
CA GLN A 6 17.25 -12.67 14.45
C GLN A 6 17.50 -14.04 13.82
N THR A 7 17.48 -14.13 12.50
CA THR A 7 18.16 -15.21 11.75
C THR A 7 18.79 -14.62 10.49
N SER A 8 20.03 -14.99 10.17
CA SER A 8 20.85 -14.42 9.08
C SER A 8 20.38 -14.73 7.65
N GLY A 9 19.20 -15.34 7.48
CA GLY A 9 18.50 -15.51 6.19
C GLY A 9 17.32 -14.55 5.99
N PHE A 10 17.05 -13.64 6.94
CA PHE A 10 15.85 -12.81 6.92
C PHE A 10 15.84 -11.77 5.81
N ALA A 11 16.99 -11.23 5.39
CA ALA A 11 17.04 -10.05 4.53
C ALA A 11 16.53 -10.31 3.10
N SER A 12 16.89 -11.45 2.49
CA SER A 12 16.44 -11.82 1.14
C SER A 12 14.99 -12.28 1.09
N ASP A 13 14.53 -12.99 2.13
CA ASP A 13 13.13 -13.42 2.25
C ASP A 13 12.20 -12.25 2.64
N PHE A 14 12.70 -11.30 3.44
CA PHE A 14 12.00 -10.04 3.70
C PHE A 14 11.80 -9.27 2.41
N HIS A 15 12.86 -9.12 1.62
CA HIS A 15 12.85 -8.30 0.42
C HIS A 15 11.73 -8.68 -0.56
N ASN A 16 11.59 -9.97 -0.86
CA ASN A 16 10.52 -10.45 -1.72
C ASN A 16 9.14 -10.28 -1.08
N CYS A 17 8.99 -10.42 0.25
CA CYS A 17 7.67 -10.37 0.88
C CYS A 17 6.98 -8.99 0.88
N TYR A 18 7.73 -7.87 0.92
CA TYR A 18 7.09 -6.55 1.04
C TYR A 18 6.72 -5.91 -0.30
N THR A 19 7.46 -6.20 -1.36
CA THR A 19 7.16 -5.69 -2.70
C THR A 19 6.19 -6.60 -3.46
N HIS A 20 6.06 -7.89 -3.11
CA HIS A 20 5.19 -8.86 -3.79
C HIS A 20 3.68 -8.56 -3.76
N GLY A 21 3.26 -7.49 -3.10
CA GLY A 21 1.86 -7.11 -2.99
C GLY A 21 1.55 -5.69 -3.43
N VAL A 22 2.53 -4.95 -3.98
CA VAL A 22 2.35 -3.57 -4.41
C VAL A 22 2.53 -3.47 -5.91
N SER A 23 1.48 -3.04 -6.60
CA SER A 23 1.52 -2.74 -8.03
C SER A 23 1.89 -1.26 -8.21
N PHE A 24 3.04 -1.01 -8.86
CA PHE A 24 3.50 0.34 -9.15
C PHE A 24 2.92 0.81 -10.48
N VAL A 25 2.25 1.95 -10.49
CA VAL A 25 1.60 2.53 -11.67
C VAL A 25 2.37 3.78 -12.08
N SER A 26 3.00 3.74 -13.25
CA SER A 26 3.67 4.91 -13.80
C SER A 26 2.64 5.91 -14.34
N LEU A 27 2.77 7.17 -13.93
CA LEU A 27 1.94 8.26 -14.43
C LEU A 27 2.68 9.04 -15.53
N GLY A 28 2.03 9.16 -16.69
CA GLY A 28 2.55 9.91 -17.84
C GLY A 28 2.43 11.43 -17.68
N LEU A 29 2.81 12.16 -18.73
CA LEU A 29 2.84 13.63 -18.74
C LEU A 29 1.50 14.32 -18.46
N ASN A 30 0.38 13.60 -18.61
CA ASN A 30 -0.98 14.09 -18.32
C ASN A 30 -1.57 13.47 -17.04
N ASN A 31 -0.75 12.85 -16.19
CA ASN A 31 -1.19 12.06 -15.03
C ASN A 31 -2.17 10.93 -15.37
N ILE A 32 -2.13 10.47 -16.61
CA ILE A 32 -2.85 9.29 -17.06
C ILE A 32 -1.99 8.08 -16.70
N PRO A 33 -2.56 7.01 -16.13
CA PRO A 33 -1.87 5.73 -15.93
C PRO A 33 -1.34 5.22 -17.27
N VAL A 34 -0.03 5.10 -17.40
CA VAL A 34 0.60 4.67 -18.67
C VAL A 34 0.83 3.18 -18.68
N SER A 35 1.36 2.64 -17.57
CA SER A 35 1.69 1.22 -17.46
C SER A 35 1.94 0.81 -16.02
N LEU A 36 1.74 -0.48 -15.73
CA LEU A 36 2.35 -1.09 -14.55
C LEU A 36 3.87 -1.15 -14.72
N VAL A 37 4.58 -0.80 -13.66
CA VAL A 37 6.02 -0.99 -13.53
C VAL A 37 6.22 -2.34 -12.85
N SER A 38 6.92 -3.24 -13.53
CA SER A 38 7.13 -4.61 -13.09
C SER A 38 8.09 -4.73 -11.90
N GLU A 39 8.89 -3.70 -11.63
CA GLU A 39 9.86 -3.68 -10.55
C GLU A 39 9.67 -2.42 -9.69
N PRO A 40 9.88 -2.52 -8.36
CA PRO A 40 9.95 -1.34 -7.52
C PRO A 40 11.08 -0.42 -8.02
N PRO A 41 10.95 0.91 -7.88
CA PRO A 41 12.07 1.79 -8.17
C PRO A 41 13.29 1.38 -7.32
N SER A 42 14.46 1.26 -7.96
CA SER A 42 15.70 0.72 -7.36
C SER A 42 16.08 1.38 -6.03
N ASP A 43 15.68 2.62 -5.83
CA ASP A 43 15.99 3.40 -4.63
C ASP A 43 15.14 2.97 -3.42
N VAL A 44 13.95 2.39 -3.65
CA VAL A 44 13.05 1.93 -2.56
C VAL A 44 13.73 0.83 -1.77
N ASP A 45 14.39 -0.08 -2.48
CA ASP A 45 15.08 -1.24 -1.90
C ASP A 45 16.24 -0.81 -1.00
N ALA A 46 17.06 0.12 -1.48
CA ALA A 46 18.16 0.68 -0.71
C ALA A 46 17.65 1.35 0.59
N VAL A 47 16.54 2.09 0.52
CA VAL A 47 15.96 2.74 1.71
C VAL A 47 15.35 1.72 2.67
N LEU A 48 14.65 0.70 2.18
CA LEU A 48 14.10 -0.36 3.02
C LEU A 48 15.19 -1.12 3.77
N SER A 49 16.32 -1.42 3.13
CA SER A 49 17.47 -2.03 3.82
C SER A 49 17.98 -1.15 4.96
N VAL A 50 18.16 0.15 4.72
CA VAL A 50 18.59 1.11 5.75
C VAL A 50 17.59 1.20 6.91
N LEU A 51 16.29 1.17 6.61
CA LEU A 51 15.22 1.18 7.61
C LEU A 51 15.27 -0.09 8.48
N ILE A 52 15.43 -1.26 7.87
CA ILE A 52 15.54 -2.55 8.57
C ILE A 52 16.79 -2.58 9.46
N ASP A 53 17.93 -2.14 8.94
CA ASP A 53 19.18 -2.06 9.70
C ASP A 53 19.04 -1.08 10.87
N SER A 54 18.36 0.05 10.66
CA SER A 54 18.11 1.02 11.74
C SER A 54 17.20 0.45 12.82
N MET A 55 16.11 -0.25 12.45
CA MET A 55 15.18 -0.85 13.40
C MET A 55 15.78 -2.02 14.18
N THR A 56 16.68 -2.79 13.57
CA THR A 56 17.35 -3.92 14.23
C THR A 56 18.46 -3.47 15.18
N ASN A 57 19.12 -2.35 14.89
CA ASN A 57 20.22 -1.83 15.71
C ASN A 57 19.76 -0.83 16.79
N THR A 58 18.55 -0.28 16.70
CA THR A 58 18.03 0.70 17.67
C THR A 58 17.32 0.01 18.83
N SER A 59 17.92 0.08 20.03
CA SER A 59 17.34 -0.46 21.27
C SER A 59 16.44 0.55 22.01
N LEU A 60 16.28 1.77 21.48
CA LEU A 60 15.51 2.84 22.10
C LEU A 60 14.01 2.70 21.78
N LEU A 61 13.17 2.82 22.81
CA LEU A 61 11.71 2.82 22.72
C LEU A 61 11.17 4.24 23.01
N PRO A 62 10.25 4.77 22.19
CA PRO A 62 9.73 4.18 20.94
C PRO A 62 10.78 4.24 19.81
N PRO A 63 10.79 3.25 18.89
CA PRO A 63 11.68 3.28 17.75
C PRO A 63 11.32 4.48 16.88
N SER A 64 12.29 5.32 16.61
CA SER A 64 12.17 6.46 15.70
C SER A 64 13.24 6.33 14.64
N VAL A 65 12.84 6.35 13.37
CA VAL A 65 13.76 6.32 12.24
C VAL A 65 13.54 7.57 11.41
N THR A 66 14.63 8.28 11.12
CA THR A 66 14.59 9.45 10.24
C THR A 66 14.97 8.99 8.83
N ILE A 67 14.05 9.17 7.89
CA ILE A 67 14.29 8.89 6.48
C ILE A 67 14.93 10.15 5.87
N PRO A 68 16.04 10.02 5.11
CA PRO A 68 16.62 11.17 4.42
C PRO A 68 15.62 11.74 3.41
N PRO A 69 15.81 13.00 2.93
CA PRO A 69 14.99 13.53 1.85
C PRO A 69 15.04 12.61 0.62
N LEU A 70 13.87 12.13 0.19
CA LEU A 70 13.71 11.27 -0.98
C LEU A 70 13.01 12.01 -2.10
N SER A 71 13.29 11.63 -3.34
CA SER A 71 12.49 12.06 -4.48
C SER A 71 11.06 11.52 -4.38
N HIS A 72 10.08 12.18 -4.99
CA HIS A 72 8.69 11.68 -4.99
C HIS A 72 8.56 10.32 -5.67
N GLY A 73 9.38 10.06 -6.69
CA GLY A 73 9.45 8.77 -7.38
C GLY A 73 9.93 7.62 -6.48
N THR A 74 10.59 7.93 -5.35
CA THR A 74 10.99 6.94 -4.35
C THR A 74 10.07 6.97 -3.12
N ALA A 75 9.74 8.17 -2.64
CA ALA A 75 8.99 8.39 -1.41
C ALA A 75 7.58 7.81 -1.47
N ILE A 76 6.88 7.98 -2.59
CA ILE A 76 5.50 7.49 -2.74
C ILE A 76 5.46 5.95 -2.80
N PRO A 77 6.26 5.29 -3.67
CA PRO A 77 6.42 3.83 -3.64
C PRO A 77 6.82 3.28 -2.28
N LEU A 78 7.77 3.92 -1.60
CA LEU A 78 8.18 3.52 -0.26
C LEU A 78 7.02 3.62 0.75
N ALA A 79 6.28 4.73 0.73
CA ALA A 79 5.12 4.91 1.60
C ALA A 79 4.05 3.85 1.33
N ALA A 80 3.79 3.52 0.07
CA ALA A 80 2.85 2.47 -0.29
C ALA A 80 3.29 1.09 0.23
N VAL A 81 4.57 0.77 0.14
CA VAL A 81 5.12 -0.48 0.72
C VAL A 81 4.98 -0.50 2.24
N LEU A 82 5.37 0.58 2.92
CA LEU A 82 5.30 0.68 4.39
C LEU A 82 3.87 0.64 4.92
N LEU A 83 2.92 1.25 4.19
CA LEU A 83 1.51 1.27 4.51
C LEU A 83 0.74 0.08 3.91
N GLU A 84 1.45 -0.81 3.21
CA GLU A 84 0.92 -2.02 2.58
C GLU A 84 -0.20 -1.77 1.55
N TYR A 85 -0.19 -0.61 0.90
CA TYR A 85 -1.11 -0.27 -0.18
C TYR A 85 -0.88 -1.22 -1.36
N PRO A 86 -1.94 -1.82 -1.94
CA PRO A 86 -1.77 -2.72 -3.07
C PRO A 86 -1.40 -2.00 -4.36
N VAL A 87 -1.55 -0.67 -4.41
CA VAL A 87 -1.30 0.15 -5.60
C VAL A 87 -0.56 1.42 -5.18
N ALA A 88 0.50 1.75 -5.91
CA ALA A 88 1.30 2.95 -5.70
C ALA A 88 1.46 3.71 -7.01
N TYR A 89 1.10 4.99 -7.03
CA TYR A 89 1.33 5.83 -8.20
C TYR A 89 2.74 6.42 -8.16
N VAL A 90 3.47 6.28 -9.25
CA VAL A 90 4.82 6.83 -9.38
C VAL A 90 4.72 8.06 -10.29
N PRO A 91 4.64 9.27 -9.71
CA PRO A 91 4.54 10.48 -10.53
C PRO A 91 5.89 10.80 -11.18
N THR A 92 5.84 11.18 -12.44
CA THR A 92 7.02 11.76 -13.13
C THR A 92 7.20 13.25 -12.76
N SER A 93 6.12 13.94 -12.36
CA SER A 93 6.10 15.34 -11.92
C SER A 93 4.95 15.58 -10.92
N LEU A 94 5.10 16.59 -10.05
CA LEU A 94 4.04 17.03 -9.11
C LEU A 94 3.23 18.25 -9.60
N GLU A 95 3.50 18.74 -10.80
CA GLU A 95 2.98 20.02 -11.26
C GLU A 95 1.51 20.00 -11.70
N HIS A 96 0.91 18.81 -11.83
CA HIS A 96 -0.43 18.64 -12.38
C HIS A 96 -1.35 17.89 -11.41
N PRO A 97 -2.66 18.22 -11.38
CA PRO A 97 -3.62 17.49 -10.56
C PRO A 97 -3.71 16.04 -11.03
N PHE A 98 -3.61 15.11 -10.08
CA PHE A 98 -3.56 13.68 -10.38
C PHE A 98 -4.97 13.11 -10.62
N LEU A 99 -5.07 12.24 -11.62
CA LEU A 99 -6.25 11.40 -11.89
C LEU A 99 -7.59 12.17 -11.97
N SER A 100 -7.54 13.40 -12.49
CA SER A 100 -8.73 14.24 -12.60
C SER A 100 -9.67 13.73 -13.68
N ASN A 101 -10.95 13.56 -13.34
CA ASN A 101 -11.99 13.06 -14.24
C ASN A 101 -11.74 11.64 -14.79
N ILE A 102 -10.97 10.82 -14.05
CA ILE A 102 -10.78 9.40 -14.34
C ILE A 102 -11.72 8.58 -13.47
N THR A 103 -12.20 7.44 -14.00
CA THR A 103 -13.01 6.50 -13.24
C THR A 103 -12.11 5.67 -12.34
N LEU A 104 -12.42 5.64 -11.06
CA LEU A 104 -11.59 5.00 -10.04
C LEU A 104 -12.39 3.91 -9.32
N ASP A 105 -11.76 2.76 -9.13
CA ASP A 105 -12.17 1.79 -8.13
C ASP A 105 -11.61 2.22 -6.78
N VAL A 106 -12.50 2.54 -5.84
CA VAL A 106 -12.17 2.95 -4.49
C VAL A 106 -12.45 1.77 -3.55
N TYR A 107 -11.47 1.46 -2.71
CA TYR A 107 -11.50 0.36 -1.76
C TYR A 107 -11.39 0.91 -0.34
N GLU A 108 -12.26 0.45 0.53
CA GLU A 108 -12.24 0.78 1.97
C GLU A 108 -12.16 -0.51 2.78
N CYS A 109 -11.05 -0.69 3.50
CA CYS A 109 -10.88 -1.76 4.47
C CYS A 109 -11.51 -1.33 5.79
N VAL A 110 -12.61 -1.96 6.17
CA VAL A 110 -13.42 -1.59 7.33
C VAL A 110 -13.36 -2.69 8.38
N LEU A 111 -13.01 -2.29 9.60
CA LEU A 111 -13.13 -3.11 10.79
C LEU A 111 -14.50 -2.85 11.44
N LEU A 112 -15.25 -3.92 11.69
CA LEU A 112 -16.53 -3.88 12.39
C LEU A 112 -16.34 -4.39 13.82
N ASN A 113 -16.73 -3.58 14.79
CA ASN A 113 -16.70 -3.98 16.19
C ASN A 113 -18.00 -4.70 16.56
N VAL A 114 -17.88 -5.96 16.99
CA VAL A 114 -19.03 -6.76 17.43
C VAL A 114 -19.49 -6.36 18.84
N LEU A 115 -18.61 -5.77 19.65
CA LEU A 115 -18.91 -5.41 21.05
C LEU A 115 -19.65 -4.08 21.17
N GLU A 116 -19.29 -3.11 20.34
CA GLU A 116 -19.97 -1.81 20.26
C GLU A 116 -20.90 -1.84 19.06
N GLN A 117 -22.13 -2.33 19.26
CA GLN A 117 -23.14 -2.48 18.21
C GLN A 117 -23.19 -1.24 17.29
N ASN A 118 -22.65 -1.39 16.08
CA ASN A 118 -22.56 -0.41 14.97
C ASN A 118 -21.35 0.53 14.91
N SER A 119 -20.26 0.33 15.66
CA SER A 119 -19.01 1.06 15.36
C SER A 119 -18.25 0.39 14.22
N SER A 120 -17.94 1.18 13.19
CA SER A 120 -17.11 0.78 12.05
C SER A 120 -15.93 1.73 11.93
N TYR A 121 -14.75 1.18 11.65
CA TYR A 121 -13.51 1.94 11.58
C TYR A 121 -12.80 1.65 10.26
N THR A 122 -12.55 2.68 9.47
CA THR A 122 -11.77 2.57 8.23
C THR A 122 -10.29 2.46 8.59
N LEU A 123 -9.67 1.31 8.28
CA LEU A 123 -8.25 1.08 8.50
C LEU A 123 -7.40 1.61 7.35
N LEU A 124 -7.89 1.43 6.13
CA LEU A 124 -7.20 1.76 4.90
C LEU A 124 -8.24 2.17 3.85
N LYS A 125 -7.95 3.25 3.13
CA LYS A 125 -8.75 3.69 1.98
C LYS A 125 -7.81 4.08 0.86
N PHE A 126 -8.03 3.53 -0.32
CA PHE A 126 -7.23 3.84 -1.51
C PHE A 126 -8.07 3.73 -2.76
N SER A 127 -7.52 4.20 -3.88
CA SER A 127 -8.18 4.14 -5.18
C SER A 127 -7.21 3.73 -6.27
N CYS A 128 -7.67 2.95 -7.25
CA CYS A 128 -6.97 2.66 -8.50
C CYS A 128 -7.82 3.05 -9.71
N PRO A 129 -7.22 3.44 -10.86
CA PRO A 129 -7.97 3.69 -12.09
C PRO A 129 -8.62 2.41 -12.57
N SER A 130 -9.91 2.48 -12.90
CA SER A 130 -10.69 1.30 -13.30
C SER A 130 -10.22 0.71 -14.62
N GLU A 131 -9.57 1.50 -15.46
CA GLU A 131 -9.00 1.04 -16.72
C GLU A 131 -7.86 0.02 -16.50
N LEU A 132 -7.21 0.00 -15.32
CA LEU A 132 -6.14 -0.94 -15.03
C LEU A 132 -6.62 -2.39 -14.94
N ALA A 133 -7.84 -2.62 -14.44
CA ALA A 133 -8.44 -3.96 -14.35
C ALA A 133 -8.54 -4.61 -15.74
N GLY A 134 -8.92 -3.83 -16.76
CA GLY A 134 -9.00 -4.31 -18.14
C GLY A 134 -7.64 -4.66 -18.79
N GLN A 135 -6.53 -4.17 -18.23
CA GLN A 135 -5.18 -4.41 -18.75
C GLN A 135 -4.43 -5.47 -17.93
N HIS A 136 -4.79 -5.65 -16.67
CA HIS A 136 -4.05 -6.42 -15.69
C HIS A 136 -5.01 -7.17 -14.76
N THR A 137 -5.13 -8.48 -14.94
CA THR A 137 -6.08 -9.34 -14.19
C THR A 137 -5.85 -9.32 -12.67
N ASN A 138 -4.63 -9.05 -12.21
CA ASN A 138 -4.33 -8.90 -10.79
C ASN A 138 -4.86 -7.58 -10.18
N MET A 139 -5.37 -6.68 -11.02
CA MET A 139 -5.98 -5.41 -10.63
C MET A 139 -7.52 -5.45 -10.71
N ASP A 140 -8.10 -6.60 -11.08
CA ASP A 140 -9.55 -6.78 -11.04
C ASP A 140 -10.07 -6.60 -9.60
N PRO A 141 -11.24 -5.96 -9.39
CA PRO A 141 -11.76 -5.71 -8.06
C PRO A 141 -11.90 -6.98 -7.21
N GLU A 142 -12.32 -8.10 -7.81
CA GLU A 142 -12.41 -9.39 -7.12
C GLU A 142 -11.04 -9.86 -6.62
N HIS A 143 -9.99 -9.66 -7.42
CA HIS A 143 -8.62 -10.05 -7.05
C HIS A 143 -8.08 -9.17 -5.92
N ILE A 144 -8.28 -7.84 -6.02
CA ILE A 144 -7.85 -6.90 -4.98
C ILE A 144 -8.59 -7.18 -3.66
N ILE A 145 -9.91 -7.43 -3.71
CA ILE A 145 -10.71 -7.76 -2.53
C ILE A 145 -10.21 -9.08 -1.90
N ALA A 146 -9.98 -10.11 -2.71
CA ALA A 146 -9.47 -11.39 -2.20
C ALA A 146 -8.09 -11.22 -1.53
N PHE A 147 -7.16 -10.51 -2.20
CA PHE A 147 -5.83 -10.21 -1.70
C PHE A 147 -5.86 -9.46 -0.36
N LEU A 148 -6.63 -8.38 -0.26
CA LEU A 148 -6.77 -7.60 0.97
C LEU A 148 -7.42 -8.43 2.08
N THR A 149 -8.43 -9.24 1.74
CA THR A 149 -9.11 -10.11 2.71
C THR A 149 -8.12 -11.09 3.33
N GLU A 150 -7.37 -11.81 2.49
CA GLU A 150 -6.36 -12.77 2.95
C GLU A 150 -5.29 -12.09 3.81
N LYS A 151 -4.76 -10.95 3.33
CA LYS A 151 -3.67 -10.21 3.98
C LYS A 151 -4.04 -9.68 5.36
N PHE A 152 -5.24 -9.12 5.52
CA PHE A 152 -5.63 -8.45 6.77
C PHE A 152 -6.40 -9.35 7.74
N THR A 153 -7.21 -10.30 7.27
CA THR A 153 -8.03 -11.16 8.15
C THR A 153 -7.17 -11.94 9.15
N GLY A 154 -6.06 -12.53 8.70
CA GLY A 154 -5.17 -13.29 9.58
C GLY A 154 -4.51 -12.44 10.68
N ARG A 155 -4.29 -11.15 10.43
CA ARG A 155 -3.72 -10.20 11.39
C ARG A 155 -4.78 -9.68 12.35
N MET A 156 -5.96 -9.34 11.84
CA MET A 156 -7.08 -8.86 12.64
C MET A 156 -7.55 -9.92 13.63
N ASN A 157 -7.69 -11.18 13.21
CA ASN A 157 -8.08 -12.27 14.09
C ASN A 157 -7.09 -12.50 15.26
N LYS A 158 -5.81 -12.17 15.07
CA LYS A 158 -4.78 -12.27 16.12
C LYS A 158 -4.79 -11.08 17.08
N LEU A 159 -5.04 -9.88 16.56
CA LEU A 159 -4.96 -8.63 17.35
C LEU A 159 -6.28 -8.30 18.05
N LEU A 160 -7.41 -8.59 17.40
CA LEU A 160 -8.75 -8.21 17.85
C LEU A 160 -9.70 -9.41 17.68
N PRO A 161 -9.61 -10.43 18.56
CA PRO A 161 -10.48 -11.60 18.50
C PRO A 161 -11.96 -11.19 18.57
N GLY A 162 -12.74 -11.65 17.60
CA GLY A 162 -14.18 -11.36 17.52
C GLY A 162 -14.55 -10.10 16.75
N ALA A 163 -13.59 -9.29 16.30
CA ALA A 163 -13.88 -8.26 15.30
C ALA A 163 -14.08 -8.91 13.91
N SER A 164 -14.94 -8.32 13.08
CA SER A 164 -15.06 -8.73 11.67
C SER A 164 -14.41 -7.70 10.75
N PHE A 165 -13.87 -8.19 9.63
CA PHE A 165 -13.19 -7.39 8.63
C PHE A 165 -13.94 -7.50 7.31
N GLN A 166 -14.18 -6.37 6.66
CA GLN A 166 -14.81 -6.32 5.34
C GLN A 166 -14.10 -5.31 4.46
N ILE A 167 -14.19 -5.51 3.14
CA ILE A 167 -13.72 -4.55 2.15
C ILE A 167 -14.94 -4.03 1.39
N LEU A 168 -15.10 -2.73 1.37
CA LEU A 168 -16.08 -2.07 0.54
C LEU A 168 -15.41 -1.63 -0.75
N HIS A 169 -16.08 -1.86 -1.87
CA HIS A 169 -15.65 -1.44 -3.19
C HIS A 169 -16.72 -0.58 -3.82
N ASN A 170 -16.34 0.56 -4.37
CA ASN A 170 -17.21 1.39 -5.19
C ASN A 170 -16.45 2.09 -6.30
N ILE A 171 -17.17 2.42 -7.37
CA ILE A 171 -16.63 3.14 -8.51
C ILE A 171 -16.97 4.62 -8.35
N GLN A 172 -15.97 5.49 -8.48
CA GLN A 172 -16.13 6.94 -8.36
C GLN A 172 -15.35 7.67 -9.44
N THR A 173 -15.93 8.76 -9.96
CA THR A 173 -15.21 9.72 -10.80
C THR A 173 -15.05 11.00 -9.99
N LEU A 174 -13.82 11.41 -9.74
CA LEU A 174 -13.51 12.59 -8.94
C LEU A 174 -12.91 13.69 -9.81
N ASP A 175 -13.30 14.94 -9.55
CA ASP A 175 -12.70 16.10 -10.22
C ASP A 175 -11.20 16.21 -9.90
N ARG A 176 -10.80 15.84 -8.67
CA ARG A 176 -9.40 15.80 -8.23
C ARG A 176 -9.16 14.66 -7.24
N VAL A 177 -7.99 14.04 -7.35
CA VAL A 177 -7.48 13.08 -6.36
C VAL A 177 -6.23 13.67 -5.72
N ALA A 178 -6.18 13.66 -4.38
CA ALA A 178 -4.96 13.98 -3.65
C ALA A 178 -4.12 12.69 -3.52
N LEU A 179 -2.82 12.79 -3.81
CA LEU A 179 -1.82 11.77 -3.52
C LEU A 179 -1.16 12.04 -2.17
#